data_AF-A0A2E7UDK8-F1
#
_entry.id   AF-A0A2E7UDK8-F1
#
_cell.length_a   1.000
_cell.length_b   1.000
_cell.length_c   1.000
_cell.angle_alpha   90.00
_cell.angle_beta   90.00
_cell.angle_gamma   90.00
#
_symmetry.space_group_name_H-M   'P 1'
#
loop_
_entity.id
_entity.type
_entity.pdbx_description
1 polymer ?
#
loop_
_entity_poly.entity_id
_entity_poly.type
_entity_poly.pdbx_seq_one_letter_code
_entity_poly.pdbx_strand_id
1 'polypeptide(L)'
;MVRGSRLRQIGWAISIGVVFAGFMLLTFRVNAVKSEVVRAERLIVDMEREKLALETEFETRANQQQLADWNAIEFGYAPPRADQFLESERQLASFSAPRAPGSPEPIRFAREMEASDYPALVSPLSSHEEDVAENGDEAEGETAQPQSDAHLALARLD
;
A
#
# COMPACT_ATOMS: atom_id res chain seq x y z
N MET A 1 -39.24 7.72 82.56
CA MET A 1 -39.70 7.98 81.19
C MET A 1 -38.61 7.87 80.10
N VAL A 2 -37.48 7.16 80.31
CA VAL A 2 -36.31 7.20 79.38
C VAL A 2 -36.14 5.96 78.49
N ARG A 3 -36.91 4.88 78.69
CA ARG A 3 -36.72 3.61 77.94
C ARG A 3 -37.21 3.63 76.48
N GLY A 4 -38.22 4.43 76.14
CA GLY A 4 -38.77 4.47 74.77
C GLY A 4 -37.90 5.21 73.74
N SER A 5 -37.13 6.23 74.16
CA SER A 5 -36.28 7.01 73.25
C SER A 5 -35.03 6.25 72.80
N ARG A 6 -34.45 5.42 73.69
CA ARG A 6 -33.29 4.57 73.39
C ARG A 6 -33.60 3.55 72.30
N LEU A 7 -34.77 2.88 72.36
CA LEU A 7 -35.19 1.94 71.30
C LEU A 7 -35.34 2.63 69.94
N ARG A 8 -35.95 3.82 69.90
CA ARG A 8 -36.10 4.59 68.66
C ARG A 8 -34.76 5.04 68.09
N GLN A 9 -33.84 5.45 68.95
CA GLN A 9 -32.48 5.84 68.55
C GLN A 9 -31.68 4.66 67.99
N ILE A 10 -31.80 3.48 68.59
CA ILE A 10 -31.17 2.24 68.08
C ILE A 10 -31.76 1.87 66.72
N GLY A 11 -33.09 1.96 66.55
CA GLY A 11 -33.73 1.70 65.26
C GLY A 11 -33.22 2.64 64.15
N TRP A 12 -33.05 3.92 64.47
CA TRP A 12 -32.51 4.90 63.52
C TRP A 12 -31.02 4.65 63.19
N ALA A 13 -30.23 4.25 64.17
CA ALA A 13 -28.84 3.86 63.96
C ALA A 13 -28.72 2.64 63.04
N ILE A 14 -29.59 1.63 63.22
CA ILE A 14 -29.64 0.46 62.34
C ILE A 14 -30.03 0.86 60.93
N SER A 15 -31.04 1.71 60.74
CA SER A 15 -31.44 2.13 59.38
C SER A 15 -30.31 2.84 58.63
N ILE A 16 -29.57 3.72 59.31
CA ILE A 16 -28.40 4.37 58.72
C ILE A 16 -27.31 3.35 58.40
N GLY A 17 -27.06 2.41 59.31
CA GLY A 17 -26.09 1.34 59.10
C GLY A 17 -26.40 0.52 57.84
N VAL A 18 -27.67 0.18 57.62
CA VAL A 18 -28.11 -0.56 56.42
C VAL A 18 -27.91 0.26 55.15
N VAL A 19 -28.34 1.52 55.14
CA VAL A 19 -28.17 2.40 53.97
C VAL A 19 -26.69 2.61 53.66
N PHE A 20 -25.88 2.86 54.68
CA PHE A 20 -24.43 3.04 54.54
C PHE A 20 -23.76 1.77 54.02
N ALA A 21 -24.11 0.60 54.56
CA ALA A 21 -23.58 -0.68 54.09
C ALA A 21 -23.95 -0.95 52.62
N GLY A 22 -25.20 -0.66 52.22
CA GLY A 22 -25.64 -0.76 50.83
C GLY A 22 -24.86 0.17 49.90
N PHE A 23 -24.62 1.40 50.32
CA PHE A 23 -23.78 2.36 49.60
C PHE A 23 -22.34 1.84 49.43
N MET A 24 -21.73 1.36 50.51
CA MET A 24 -20.37 0.80 50.51
C MET A 24 -20.23 -0.38 49.53
N LEU A 25 -21.21 -1.30 49.55
CA LEU A 25 -21.24 -2.46 48.67
C LEU A 25 -21.32 -2.05 47.20
N LEU A 26 -22.15 -1.05 46.88
CA LEU A 26 -22.23 -0.50 45.53
C LEU A 26 -20.90 0.16 45.11
N THR A 27 -20.28 0.94 45.98
CA THR A 27 -18.96 1.55 45.71
C THR A 27 -17.90 0.50 45.42
N PHE A 28 -17.85 -0.59 46.20
CA PHE A 28 -16.93 -1.68 45.93
C PHE A 28 -17.22 -2.39 44.62
N ARG A 29 -18.50 -2.61 44.28
CA ARG A 29 -18.88 -3.23 43.01
C ARG A 29 -18.46 -2.36 41.83
N VAL A 30 -18.67 -1.04 41.90
CA VAL A 30 -18.25 -0.09 40.87
C VAL A 30 -16.73 -0.09 40.71
N ASN A 31 -15.97 -0.11 41.79
CA ASN A 31 -14.51 -0.20 41.72
C ASN A 31 -14.02 -1.50 41.09
N ALA A 32 -14.67 -2.63 41.41
CA ALA A 32 -14.37 -3.91 40.77
C ALA A 32 -14.63 -3.86 39.26
N VAL A 33 -15.82 -3.39 38.85
CA VAL A 33 -16.19 -3.26 37.42
C VAL A 33 -15.25 -2.31 36.69
N LYS A 34 -14.92 -1.15 37.28
CA LYS A 34 -13.95 -0.21 36.70
C LYS A 34 -12.59 -0.87 36.46
N SER A 35 -12.13 -1.72 37.38
CA SER A 35 -10.86 -2.44 37.22
C SER A 35 -10.91 -3.49 36.09
N GLU A 36 -12.05 -4.15 35.92
CA GLU A 36 -12.27 -5.11 34.83
C GLU A 36 -12.31 -4.41 33.48
N VAL A 37 -12.97 -3.26 33.38
CA VAL A 37 -13.03 -2.43 32.17
C VAL A 37 -11.64 -1.97 31.76
N VAL A 38 -10.86 -1.39 32.67
CA VAL A 38 -9.50 -0.93 32.37
C VAL A 38 -8.60 -2.09 31.93
N ARG A 39 -8.79 -3.30 32.47
CA ARG A 39 -8.05 -4.49 32.02
C ARG A 39 -8.43 -4.87 30.59
N ALA A 40 -9.71 -4.88 30.25
CA ALA A 40 -10.17 -5.17 28.90
C ALA A 40 -9.69 -4.12 27.88
N GLU A 41 -9.75 -2.83 28.23
CA GLU A 41 -9.24 -1.75 27.38
C GLU A 41 -7.75 -1.92 27.07
N ARG A 42 -6.93 -2.29 28.05
CA ARG A 42 -5.50 -2.58 27.82
C ARG A 42 -5.28 -3.73 26.86
N LEU A 43 -6.06 -4.81 27.02
CA LEU A 43 -5.99 -5.96 26.12
C LEU A 43 -6.40 -5.58 24.68
N ILE A 44 -7.42 -4.74 24.52
CA ILE A 44 -7.83 -4.23 23.20
C ILE A 44 -6.67 -3.46 22.55
N VAL A 45 -6.06 -2.52 23.29
CA VAL A 45 -4.93 -1.73 22.77
C VAL A 45 -3.74 -2.61 22.39
N ASP A 46 -3.43 -3.63 23.19
CA ASP A 46 -2.33 -4.56 22.89
C ASP A 46 -2.64 -5.39 21.63
N MET A 47 -3.87 -5.91 21.49
CA MET A 47 -4.29 -6.65 20.29
C MET A 47 -4.31 -5.77 19.03
N GLU A 48 -4.73 -4.50 19.15
CA GLU A 48 -4.71 -3.55 18.04
C GLU A 48 -3.27 -3.28 17.55
N ARG A 49 -2.32 -3.19 18.48
CA ARG A 49 -0.89 -3.02 18.14
C ARG A 49 -0.34 -4.26 17.44
N GLU A 50 -0.66 -5.46 17.91
CA GLU A 50 -0.28 -6.70 17.23
C GLU A 50 -0.89 -6.78 15.83
N LYS A 51 -2.17 -6.39 15.68
CA LYS A 51 -2.84 -6.34 14.37
C LYS A 51 -2.15 -5.37 13.41
N LEU A 52 -1.79 -4.18 13.89
CA LEU A 52 -1.06 -3.19 13.07
C LEU A 52 0.32 -3.69 12.67
N ALA A 53 1.06 -4.35 13.57
CA ALA A 53 2.35 -4.95 13.26
C ALA A 53 2.21 -6.03 12.18
N LEU A 54 1.23 -6.92 12.31
CA LEU A 54 0.95 -7.96 11.32
C LEU A 54 0.56 -7.38 9.96
N GLU A 55 -0.32 -6.38 9.93
CA GLU A 55 -0.72 -5.70 8.69
C GLU A 55 0.50 -5.11 7.98
N THR A 56 1.37 -4.43 8.74
CA THR A 56 2.59 -3.83 8.19
C THR A 56 3.53 -4.90 7.61
N GLU A 57 3.69 -6.04 8.29
CA GLU A 57 4.47 -7.16 7.77
C GLU A 57 3.86 -7.77 6.50
N PHE A 58 2.54 -7.88 6.41
CA PHE A 58 1.86 -8.38 5.23
C PHE A 58 1.95 -7.41 4.06
N GLU A 59 1.67 -6.13 4.27
CA GLU A 59 1.78 -5.09 3.23
C GLU A 59 3.20 -5.03 2.67
N THR A 60 4.22 -5.07 3.53
CA THR A 60 5.61 -5.04 3.08
C THR A 60 6.01 -6.28 2.28
N ARG A 61 5.61 -7.50 2.70
CA ARG A 61 5.91 -8.74 1.95
C ARG A 61 5.10 -8.85 0.65
N ALA A 62 3.81 -8.50 0.68
CA ALA A 62 2.95 -8.59 -0.49
C ALA A 62 3.32 -7.56 -1.57
N ASN A 63 3.75 -6.35 -1.17
CA ASN A 63 4.20 -5.33 -2.13
C ASN A 63 5.47 -5.77 -2.87
N GLN A 64 6.44 -6.36 -2.16
CA GLN A 64 7.65 -6.90 -2.80
C GLN A 64 7.34 -8.00 -3.82
N GLN A 65 6.46 -8.94 -3.47
CA GLN A 65 6.04 -10.00 -4.39
C GLN A 65 5.29 -9.44 -5.60
N GLN A 66 4.37 -8.49 -5.39
CA GLN A 66 3.63 -7.85 -6.47
C GLN A 66 4.55 -7.08 -7.44
N LEU A 67 5.52 -6.34 -6.91
CA LEU A 67 6.51 -5.64 -7.75
C LEU A 67 7.39 -6.63 -8.52
N ALA A 68 7.79 -7.74 -7.91
CA ALA A 68 8.57 -8.78 -8.59
C ALA A 68 7.76 -9.44 -9.71
N ASP A 69 6.50 -9.79 -9.45
CA ASP A 69 5.59 -10.40 -10.43
C ASP A 69 5.29 -9.43 -11.57
N TRP A 70 5.04 -8.15 -11.27
CA TRP A 70 4.86 -7.11 -12.29
C TRP A 70 6.11 -6.90 -13.13
N ASN A 71 7.29 -6.88 -12.52
CA ASN A 71 8.54 -6.73 -13.26
C ASN A 71 8.79 -7.92 -14.20
N ALA A 72 8.47 -9.14 -13.76
CA ALA A 72 8.57 -10.34 -14.57
C ALA A 72 7.57 -10.34 -15.75
N ILE A 73 6.34 -9.85 -15.56
CA ILE A 73 5.32 -9.79 -16.62
C ILE A 73 5.61 -8.67 -17.63
N GLU A 74 5.91 -7.45 -17.16
CA GLU A 74 6.01 -6.27 -18.02
C GLU A 74 7.39 -6.18 -18.70
N PHE A 75 8.46 -6.46 -17.96
CA PHE A 75 9.83 -6.23 -18.44
C PHE A 75 10.64 -7.52 -18.63
N GLY A 76 10.18 -8.64 -18.06
CA GLY A 76 10.92 -9.89 -18.08
C GLY A 76 12.27 -9.83 -17.35
N TYR A 77 12.53 -8.78 -16.56
CA TYR A 77 13.77 -8.69 -15.81
C TYR A 77 13.68 -9.57 -14.57
N ALA A 78 14.63 -10.50 -14.44
CA ALA A 78 14.88 -11.17 -13.18
C ALA A 78 15.87 -10.32 -12.36
N PRO A 79 15.71 -10.23 -11.03
CA PRO A 79 16.74 -9.62 -10.20
C PRO A 79 18.09 -10.32 -10.43
N PRO A 80 19.21 -9.56 -10.53
CA PRO A 80 20.52 -10.12 -10.78
C PRO A 80 20.89 -11.13 -9.69
N ARG A 81 21.36 -12.30 -10.11
CA ARG A 81 21.78 -13.34 -9.18
C ARG A 81 23.09 -12.94 -8.49
N ALA A 82 23.33 -13.49 -7.30
CA ALA A 82 24.54 -13.22 -6.52
C ALA A 82 25.84 -13.47 -7.32
N ASP A 83 25.86 -14.45 -8.23
CA ASP A 83 27.00 -14.76 -9.10
C ASP A 83 27.28 -13.73 -10.20
N GLN A 84 26.40 -12.76 -10.40
CA GLN A 84 26.58 -11.67 -11.37
C GLN A 84 27.24 -10.43 -10.75
N PHE A 85 27.39 -10.40 -9.42
CA PHE A 85 28.08 -9.32 -8.73
C PHE A 85 29.58 -9.62 -8.69
N LEU A 86 30.37 -8.55 -8.73
CA LEU A 86 31.82 -8.62 -8.58
C LEU A 86 32.15 -8.15 -7.16
N GLU A 87 32.71 -9.02 -6.32
CA GLU A 87 33.00 -8.69 -4.92
C GLU A 87 34.34 -7.98 -4.73
N SER A 88 35.19 -7.91 -5.75
CA SER A 88 36.51 -7.29 -5.62
C SER A 88 37.00 -6.55 -6.86
N GLU A 89 37.80 -5.53 -6.64
CA GLU A 89 38.51 -4.78 -7.69
C GLU A 89 39.42 -5.70 -8.53
N ARG A 90 39.96 -6.77 -7.93
CA ARG A 90 40.76 -7.77 -8.65
C ARG A 90 39.89 -8.57 -9.63
N GLN A 91 38.67 -8.95 -9.25
CA GLN A 91 37.73 -9.56 -10.19
C GLN A 91 37.37 -8.57 -11.31
N LEU A 92 37.13 -7.30 -10.99
CA LEU A 92 36.87 -6.26 -11.99
C LEU A 92 38.03 -6.08 -12.97
N ALA A 93 39.28 -6.09 -12.49
CA ALA A 93 40.48 -5.99 -13.33
C ALA A 93 40.64 -7.18 -14.29
N SER A 94 40.06 -8.35 -13.98
CA SER A 94 40.08 -9.48 -14.91
C SER A 94 39.23 -9.23 -16.17
N PHE A 95 38.22 -8.36 -16.08
CA PHE A 95 37.39 -7.96 -17.22
C PHE A 95 38.03 -6.87 -18.09
N SER A 96 39.10 -6.20 -17.64
CA SER A 96 39.82 -5.22 -18.47
C SER A 96 40.84 -5.83 -19.43
N ALA A 97 41.01 -7.16 -19.42
CA ALA A 97 41.94 -7.85 -20.31
C ALA A 97 41.48 -7.77 -21.78
N PRO A 98 42.41 -7.73 -22.76
CA PRO A 98 42.08 -7.76 -24.18
C PRO A 98 41.22 -8.99 -24.52
N ARG A 99 40.19 -8.80 -25.35
CA ARG A 99 39.24 -9.84 -25.72
C ARG A 99 39.96 -11.05 -26.34
N ALA A 100 39.63 -12.26 -25.90
CA ALA A 100 40.23 -13.46 -26.44
C ALA A 100 39.87 -13.63 -27.93
N PRO A 101 40.81 -14.10 -28.78
CA PRO A 101 40.54 -14.34 -30.19
C PRO A 101 39.38 -15.34 -30.36
N GLY A 102 38.36 -14.96 -31.12
CA GLY A 102 37.14 -15.76 -31.35
C GLY A 102 35.98 -15.49 -30.40
N SER A 103 36.08 -14.52 -29.50
CA SER A 103 34.95 -14.13 -28.65
C SER A 103 33.84 -13.45 -29.49
N PRO A 104 32.54 -13.72 -29.23
CA PRO A 104 31.42 -13.15 -29.99
C PRO A 104 31.40 -11.62 -29.97
N GLU A 105 30.75 -10.96 -30.93
CA GLU A 105 30.67 -9.50 -30.94
C GLU A 105 29.88 -8.96 -29.73
N PRO A 106 30.31 -7.85 -29.11
CA PRO A 106 29.59 -7.27 -27.98
C PRO A 106 28.23 -6.73 -28.41
N ILE A 107 27.17 -7.18 -27.73
CA ILE A 107 25.81 -6.67 -27.90
C ILE A 107 25.79 -5.23 -27.38
N ARG A 108 25.67 -4.25 -28.29
CA ARG A 108 25.54 -2.83 -27.96
C ARG A 108 24.06 -2.47 -27.93
N PHE A 109 23.53 -2.14 -26.76
CA PHE A 109 22.13 -1.74 -26.57
C PHE A 109 21.84 -0.29 -26.99
N ALA A 110 22.88 0.52 -27.20
CA ALA A 110 22.77 1.87 -27.74
C ALA A 110 23.57 1.93 -29.05
N ARG A 111 22.87 1.78 -30.18
CA ARG A 111 23.34 2.25 -31.49
C ARG A 111 22.46 3.43 -31.89
N GLU A 112 23.08 4.46 -32.45
CA GLU A 112 22.33 5.40 -33.29
C GLU A 112 21.78 4.57 -34.45
N MET A 113 20.45 4.50 -34.55
CA MET A 113 19.76 3.64 -35.49
C MET A 113 19.19 4.55 -36.57
N GLU A 114 19.59 4.34 -37.83
CA GLU A 114 18.96 4.99 -38.98
C GLU A 114 17.46 4.64 -38.97
N ALA A 115 16.60 5.55 -39.43
CA ALA A 115 15.16 5.35 -39.40
C ALA A 115 14.71 4.05 -40.12
N SER A 116 15.53 3.55 -41.04
CA SER A 116 15.33 2.31 -41.79
C SER A 116 15.59 1.01 -41.01
N ASP A 117 16.27 1.07 -39.86
CA ASP A 117 16.62 -0.10 -39.05
C ASP A 117 15.55 -0.43 -38.00
N TYR A 118 14.57 0.45 -37.79
CA TYR A 118 13.44 0.16 -36.91
C TYR A 118 12.51 -0.85 -37.60
N PRO A 119 12.09 -1.93 -36.91
CA PRO A 119 11.03 -2.77 -37.44
C PRO A 119 9.78 -1.92 -37.66
N ALA A 120 9.09 -2.13 -38.78
CA ALA A 120 7.86 -1.40 -39.10
C ALA A 120 6.88 -1.51 -37.93
N LEU A 121 6.66 -0.39 -37.23
CA LEU A 121 5.72 -0.31 -36.12
C LEU A 121 4.31 -0.35 -36.72
N VAL A 122 3.78 -1.55 -36.91
CA VAL A 122 2.38 -1.77 -37.26
C VAL A 122 1.54 -1.64 -36.00
N SER A 123 0.65 -0.65 -35.98
CA SER A 123 -0.34 -0.53 -34.92
C SER A 123 -1.34 -1.69 -35.03
N PRO A 124 -1.58 -2.48 -33.99
CA PRO A 124 -2.55 -3.58 -34.03
C PRO A 124 -4.00 -3.11 -34.19
N LEU A 125 -4.23 -1.79 -34.18
CA LEU A 125 -5.55 -1.17 -34.35
C LEU A 125 -5.80 -0.68 -35.79
N SER A 126 -4.78 -0.61 -36.66
CA SER A 126 -4.97 -0.13 -38.04
C SER A 126 -5.49 -1.20 -39.00
N SER A 127 -5.62 -2.47 -38.57
CA SER A 127 -6.10 -3.56 -39.42
C SER A 127 -7.62 -3.76 -39.41
N HIS A 128 -8.41 -2.75 -39.03
CA HIS A 128 -9.87 -2.90 -38.94
C HIS A 128 -10.72 -1.74 -39.45
N GLU A 129 -10.21 -0.90 -40.33
CA GLU A 129 -11.05 0.16 -40.96
C GLU A 129 -11.23 0.03 -42.47
N GLU A 130 -10.59 -0.95 -43.13
CA GLU A 130 -10.82 -1.24 -44.55
C GLU A 130 -11.83 -2.38 -44.72
N ASP A 131 -13.05 -2.19 -44.21
CA ASP A 131 -14.21 -3.01 -44.61
C ASP A 131 -15.54 -2.29 -44.33
N VAL A 132 -15.62 -0.97 -44.59
CA VAL A 132 -16.91 -0.29 -44.77
C VAL A 132 -16.84 0.77 -45.88
N ALA A 133 -17.47 0.42 -47.00
CA ALA A 133 -18.11 1.29 -47.99
C ALA A 133 -17.24 2.07 -49.01
N GLU A 134 -17.15 1.46 -50.19
CA GLU A 134 -17.11 2.09 -51.50
C GLU A 134 -18.29 3.09 -51.70
N ASN A 135 -18.01 4.40 -51.70
CA ASN A 135 -18.42 5.36 -52.74
C ASN A 135 -18.04 6.81 -52.40
N GLY A 136 -17.46 7.51 -53.39
CA GLY A 136 -17.75 8.91 -53.63
C GLY A 136 -16.79 9.97 -53.08
N ASP A 137 -15.97 10.47 -54.01
CA ASP A 137 -15.48 11.84 -54.15
C ASP A 137 -14.39 12.41 -53.21
N GLU A 138 -13.34 12.81 -53.93
CA GLU A 138 -12.30 13.80 -53.66
C GLU A 138 -12.69 14.95 -52.72
N ALA A 139 -11.87 15.23 -51.70
CA ALA A 139 -11.33 16.57 -51.41
C ALA A 139 -10.46 16.60 -50.14
N GLU A 140 -9.23 17.07 -50.33
CA GLU A 140 -8.43 17.99 -49.51
C GLU A 140 -8.63 18.10 -47.98
N GLY A 141 -7.48 18.04 -47.28
CA GLY A 141 -7.15 18.98 -46.20
C GLY A 141 -7.69 18.66 -44.80
N GLU A 142 -6.79 18.61 -43.82
CA GLU A 142 -6.82 19.51 -42.65
C GLU A 142 -5.92 18.92 -41.55
N THR A 143 -4.83 19.61 -41.25
CA THR A 143 -4.05 19.42 -40.02
C THR A 143 -4.89 19.86 -38.83
N ALA A 144 -5.58 18.93 -38.16
CA ALA A 144 -6.33 19.23 -36.94
C ALA A 144 -5.43 19.11 -35.70
N GLN A 145 -5.02 20.26 -35.16
CA GLN A 145 -4.24 20.44 -33.94
C GLN A 145 -5.03 20.02 -32.68
N PRO A 146 -4.48 19.17 -31.78
CA PRO A 146 -5.06 18.90 -30.48
C PRO A 146 -4.46 19.84 -29.42
N GLN A 147 -4.71 21.15 -29.52
CA GLN A 147 -4.21 22.13 -28.54
C GLN A 147 -5.27 23.02 -27.89
N SER A 148 -6.54 23.00 -28.33
CA SER A 148 -7.57 23.87 -27.72
C SER A 148 -8.14 23.33 -26.41
N ASP A 149 -8.09 22.02 -26.17
CA ASP A 149 -8.80 21.41 -25.03
C ASP A 149 -8.03 21.47 -23.71
N ALA A 150 -6.71 21.59 -23.77
CA ALA A 150 -5.87 21.75 -22.57
C ALA A 150 -6.05 23.12 -21.90
N HIS A 151 -6.34 24.16 -22.68
CA HIS A 151 -6.51 25.52 -22.14
C HIS A 151 -7.87 25.74 -21.46
N LEU A 152 -8.91 25.00 -21.86
CA LEU A 152 -10.26 25.17 -21.31
C LEU A 152 -10.43 24.44 -19.95
N ALA A 153 -9.61 23.42 -19.68
CA ALA A 153 -9.60 22.71 -18.39
C ALA A 153 -8.93 23.50 -17.26
N LEU A 154 -7.93 24.34 -17.56
CA LEU A 154 -7.18 25.11 -16.56
C LEU A 154 -7.91 26.39 -16.08
N ALA A 155 -8.88 26.90 -16.85
CA ALA A 155 -9.64 28.10 -16.49
C ALA A 155 -10.85 27.82 -15.56
N ARG A 156 -11.11 26.55 -15.20
CA ARG A 156 -12.25 26.14 -14.35
C ARG A 156 -11.88 25.94 -12.87
N LEU A 157 -10.60 26.07 -12.52
CA LEU A 157 -10.06 25.69 -11.21
C LEU A 157 -9.60 26.87 -10.34
N ASP A 158 -9.89 28.11 -10.73
CA ASP A 158 -9.85 29.32 -9.89
C ASP A 158 -11.23 29.98 -9.85
#